data_AF-A0AA87ZIV0-F1
#
_entry.id   AF-A0AA87ZIV0-F1
#
_cell.length_a   1.000
_cell.length_b   1.000
_cell.length_c   1.000
_cell.angle_alpha   90.00
_cell.angle_beta   90.00
_cell.angle_gamma   90.00
#
_symmetry.space_group_name_H-M   'P 1'
#
loop_
_entity.id
_entity.type
_entity.pdbx_description
1 polymer ?
#
loop_
_entity_poly.entity_id
_entity_poly.type
_entity_poly.pdbx_seq_one_letter_code
_entity_poly.pdbx_strand_id
1 'polypeptide(L)'
;MDEDRDAAMAFFELRPLLFDGTQRTVSLAGWLFDMETIFRICHNESHLQVLLASRCLTGDAKLWWIAQRDQAIHGGPWVDFRVWIIARYGLPPDEGVNAPYRDPDIYGDMHRRR
;
A
#
# COMPACT_ATOMS: atom_id res chain seq x y z
N MET A 1 8.49 20.31 -7.34
CA MET A 1 9.44 19.87 -6.29
C MET A 1 9.03 20.37 -4.90
N ASP A 2 8.49 21.59 -4.78
CA ASP A 2 7.94 22.08 -3.50
C ASP A 2 6.54 21.50 -3.19
N GLU A 3 5.70 21.30 -4.21
CA GLU A 3 4.33 20.76 -4.05
C GLU A 3 4.28 19.36 -3.43
N ASP A 4 5.16 18.44 -3.84
CA ASP A 4 5.24 17.08 -3.26
C ASP A 4 5.64 17.11 -1.78
N ARG A 5 6.50 18.07 -1.42
CA ARG A 5 6.95 18.26 -0.04
C ARG A 5 5.81 18.80 0.82
N ASP A 6 5.05 19.75 0.31
CA ASP A 6 3.89 20.32 1.00
C ASP A 6 2.79 19.27 1.18
N ALA A 7 2.52 18.46 0.15
CA ALA A 7 1.60 17.33 0.22
C ALA A 7 2.04 16.28 1.27
N ALA A 8 3.34 15.99 1.34
CA ALA A 8 3.90 15.11 2.36
C ALA A 8 3.79 15.70 3.78
N MET A 9 4.02 17.00 3.95
CA MET A 9 3.85 17.66 5.25
C MET A 9 2.39 17.62 5.70
N ALA A 10 1.45 17.98 4.82
CA ALA A 10 0.01 17.93 5.09
C ALA A 10 -0.45 16.52 5.49
N PHE A 11 0.11 15.48 4.84
CA PHE A 11 -0.15 14.09 5.20
C PHE A 11 0.28 13.79 6.64
N PHE A 12 1.50 14.17 7.05
CA PHE A 12 1.98 13.88 8.40
C PHE A 12 1.33 14.74 9.49
N GLU A 13 0.85 15.94 9.16
CA GLU A 13 0.08 16.79 10.08
C GLU A 13 -1.24 16.13 10.52
N LEU A 14 -1.84 15.31 9.64
CA LEU A 14 -3.06 14.56 9.92
C LEU A 14 -2.85 13.31 10.79
N ARG A 15 -1.60 13.04 11.22
CA ARG A 15 -1.22 11.94 12.12
C ARG A 15 -1.73 10.57 11.63
N PRO A 16 -1.24 10.12 10.47
CA PRO A 16 -1.65 8.85 9.87
C PRO A 16 -1.39 7.68 10.82
N LEU A 17 -2.29 6.69 10.81
CA LEU A 17 -2.14 5.47 11.58
C LEU A 17 -0.90 4.69 11.16
N LEU A 18 -0.25 4.05 12.13
CA LEU A 18 0.87 3.16 11.89
C LEU A 18 0.37 1.71 11.80
N PHE A 19 1.01 0.91 10.95
CA PHE A 19 0.68 -0.50 10.77
C PHE A 19 1.92 -1.37 10.96
N ASP A 20 1.86 -2.33 11.88
CA ASP A 20 3.00 -3.18 12.27
C ASP A 20 2.93 -4.61 11.70
N GLY A 21 1.76 -5.02 11.17
CA GLY A 21 1.50 -6.36 10.64
C GLY A 21 0.99 -7.38 11.66
N THR A 22 0.80 -7.03 12.94
CA THR A 22 0.49 -8.01 14.02
C THR A 22 -1.01 -8.28 14.19
N GLN A 23 -1.87 -7.26 14.03
CA GLN A 23 -3.34 -7.37 14.18
C GLN A 23 -4.10 -7.37 12.83
N ARG A 24 -3.53 -8.13 11.90
CA ARG A 24 -3.99 -8.54 10.55
C ARG A 24 -5.28 -7.90 10.03
N THR A 25 -6.47 -8.41 10.30
CA THR A 25 -7.67 -7.98 9.56
C THR A 25 -8.26 -6.64 10.01
N VAL A 26 -8.57 -6.46 11.29
CA VAL A 26 -9.24 -5.24 11.78
C VAL A 26 -8.27 -4.04 11.77
N SER A 27 -7.02 -4.26 12.15
CA SER A 27 -6.00 -3.20 12.15
C SER A 27 -5.66 -2.76 10.72
N LEU A 28 -5.56 -3.69 9.77
CA LEU A 28 -5.32 -3.35 8.37
C LEU A 28 -6.48 -2.57 7.76
N ALA A 29 -7.73 -2.97 8.03
CA ALA A 29 -8.89 -2.27 7.51
C ALA A 29 -8.96 -0.81 8.03
N GLY A 30 -8.72 -0.62 9.33
CA GLY A 30 -8.65 0.73 9.92
C GLY A 30 -7.51 1.57 9.35
N TRP A 31 -6.33 0.97 9.19
CA TRP A 31 -5.18 1.65 8.59
C TRP A 31 -5.42 2.04 7.13
N LEU A 32 -5.95 1.13 6.30
CA LEU A 32 -6.27 1.42 4.90
C LEU A 32 -7.30 2.54 4.76
N PHE A 33 -8.34 2.51 5.59
CA PHE A 33 -9.37 3.55 5.60
C PHE A 33 -8.78 4.92 5.95
N ASP A 34 -7.89 4.96 6.94
CA ASP A 34 -7.20 6.19 7.35
C ASP A 34 -6.32 6.75 6.23
N MET A 35 -5.48 5.91 5.59
CA MET A 35 -4.65 6.32 4.46
C MET A 35 -5.49 6.92 3.32
N GLU A 36 -6.59 6.26 2.93
CA GLU A 36 -7.46 6.75 1.86
C GLU A 36 -8.17 8.05 2.21
N THR A 37 -8.58 8.20 3.46
CA THR A 37 -9.20 9.43 3.96
C THR A 37 -8.21 10.58 3.86
N ILE A 38 -6.98 10.38 4.32
CA ILE A 38 -5.92 11.40 4.28
C ILE A 38 -5.53 11.73 2.83
N PHE A 39 -5.37 10.72 1.96
CA PHE A 39 -5.05 10.96 0.55
C PHE A 39 -6.11 11.80 -0.17
N ARG A 40 -7.39 11.62 0.19
CA ARG A 40 -8.47 12.46 -0.32
C ARG A 40 -8.43 13.89 0.21
N ILE A 41 -8.06 14.09 1.48
CA ILE A 41 -7.94 15.42 2.10
C ILE A 41 -6.75 16.19 1.50
N CYS A 42 -5.60 15.53 1.34
CA CYS A 42 -4.37 16.16 0.85
C CYS A 42 -4.28 16.24 -0.68
N HIS A 43 -5.21 15.65 -1.42
CA HIS A 43 -5.18 15.54 -2.89
C HIS A 43 -3.88 14.90 -3.43
N ASN A 44 -3.34 13.92 -2.72
CA ASN A 44 -2.05 13.31 -3.07
C ASN A 44 -2.14 12.50 -4.38
N GLU A 45 -1.16 12.69 -5.27
CA GLU A 45 -1.03 11.89 -6.49
C GLU A 45 -0.67 10.42 -6.18
N SER A 46 -1.07 9.50 -7.06
CA SER A 46 -0.90 8.05 -6.85
C SER A 46 0.55 7.63 -6.59
N HIS A 47 1.53 8.32 -7.16
CA HIS A 47 2.94 8.01 -6.96
C HIS A 47 3.43 8.39 -5.55
N LEU A 48 2.86 9.44 -4.94
CA LEU A 48 3.15 9.85 -3.56
C LEU A 48 2.44 9.00 -2.53
N GLN A 49 1.23 8.51 -2.84
CA GLN A 49 0.42 7.71 -1.93
C GLN A 49 1.15 6.47 -1.40
N VAL A 50 1.77 5.69 -2.29
CA VAL A 50 2.53 4.50 -1.91
C VAL A 50 3.75 4.87 -1.06
N LEU A 51 4.46 5.95 -1.43
CA LEU A 51 5.62 6.43 -0.69
C LEU A 51 5.24 6.86 0.73
N LEU A 52 4.15 7.60 0.89
CA LEU A 52 3.65 8.07 2.19
C LEU A 52 3.13 6.91 3.05
N ALA A 53 2.31 6.04 2.49
CA ALA A 53 1.82 4.86 3.20
C ALA A 53 2.96 3.94 3.65
N SER A 54 3.99 3.75 2.80
CA SER A 54 5.15 2.93 3.17
C SER A 54 5.92 3.47 4.38
N ARG A 55 5.87 4.78 4.63
CA ARG A 55 6.48 5.41 5.81
C ARG A 55 5.71 5.14 7.09
N CYS A 56 4.42 4.84 6.98
CA CYS A 56 3.55 4.46 8.10
C CYS A 56 3.62 2.97 8.44
N LEU A 57 4.36 2.18 7.66
CA LEU A 57 4.65 0.78 7.98
C LEU A 57 5.74 0.70 9.06
N THR A 58 5.51 -0.15 10.06
CA THR A 58 6.44 -0.46 11.14
C THR A 58 6.55 -1.97 11.29
N GLY A 59 7.42 -2.46 12.19
CA GLY A 59 7.49 -3.89 12.53
C GLY A 59 7.67 -4.83 11.33
N ASP A 60 6.86 -5.90 11.31
CA ASP A 60 6.86 -6.94 10.27
C ASP A 60 6.44 -6.37 8.91
N ALA A 61 5.45 -5.49 8.89
CA ALA A 61 4.95 -4.86 7.66
C ALA A 61 6.03 -4.05 6.94
N LYS A 62 6.88 -3.34 7.69
CA LYS A 62 8.01 -2.61 7.12
C LYS A 62 9.07 -3.55 6.51
N LEU A 63 9.39 -4.65 7.19
CA LEU A 63 10.35 -5.64 6.70
C LEU A 63 9.86 -6.32 5.43
N TRP A 64 8.57 -6.71 5.40
CA TRP A 64 7.94 -7.25 4.21
C TRP A 64 8.00 -6.27 3.02
N TRP A 65 7.66 -5.00 3.25
CA TRP A 65 7.71 -3.99 2.18
C TRP A 65 9.12 -3.79 1.63
N ILE A 66 10.14 -3.74 2.50
CA ILE A 66 11.55 -3.64 2.08
C ILE A 66 11.97 -4.87 1.28
N ALA A 67 11.57 -6.08 1.68
CA ALA A 67 11.88 -7.30 0.92
C ALA A 67 11.22 -7.30 -0.47
N GLN A 68 10.06 -6.67 -0.61
CA GLN A 68 9.40 -6.48 -1.90
C GLN A 68 10.07 -5.36 -2.73
N ARG A 69 10.77 -4.41 -2.08
CA ARG A 69 11.45 -3.25 -2.71
C ARG A 69 12.44 -3.63 -3.79
N ASP A 70 13.18 -4.70 -3.56
CA ASP A 70 14.21 -5.17 -4.49
C ASP A 70 13.64 -5.96 -5.68
N GLN A 71 12.33 -6.25 -5.69
CA GLN A 71 11.65 -7.02 -6.74
C GLN A 71 10.98 -6.16 -7.84
N ALA A 72 11.37 -4.88 -7.98
CA ALA A 72 10.98 -3.99 -9.09
C ALA A 72 9.50 -3.55 -9.19
N ILE A 73 8.74 -3.62 -8.10
CA ILE A 73 7.28 -3.37 -8.12
C ILE A 73 6.88 -1.91 -7.75
N HIS A 74 7.83 -1.02 -7.47
CA HIS A 74 7.59 0.17 -6.62
C HIS A 74 7.20 1.46 -7.35
N GLY A 75 6.78 1.37 -8.61
CA GLY A 75 6.15 2.47 -9.35
C GLY A 75 4.63 2.32 -9.52
N GLY A 76 4.06 1.23 -9.01
CA GLY A 76 2.64 0.91 -9.21
C GLY A 76 1.70 1.90 -8.50
N PRO A 77 0.51 2.16 -9.06
CA PRO A 77 -0.52 2.96 -8.39
C PRO A 77 -0.92 2.36 -7.03
N TRP A 78 -1.43 3.20 -6.13
CA TRP A 78 -1.94 2.82 -4.80
C TRP A 78 -2.87 1.59 -4.81
N VAL A 79 -3.63 1.38 -5.89
CA VAL A 79 -4.48 0.19 -6.07
C VAL A 79 -3.70 -1.12 -5.99
N ASP A 80 -2.52 -1.20 -6.58
CA ASP A 80 -1.73 -2.44 -6.59
C ASP A 80 -1.12 -2.68 -5.21
N PHE A 81 -0.63 -1.62 -4.56
CA PHE A 81 -0.17 -1.68 -3.17
C PHE A 81 -1.24 -2.23 -2.23
N ARG A 82 -2.48 -1.75 -2.36
CA ARG A 82 -3.62 -2.25 -1.58
C ARG A 82 -3.83 -3.75 -1.77
N VAL A 83 -3.80 -4.22 -3.02
CA VAL A 83 -3.97 -5.64 -3.32
C VAL A 83 -2.91 -6.48 -2.62
N TRP A 84 -1.64 -6.06 -2.65
CA TRP A 84 -0.56 -6.82 -2.02
C TRP A 84 -0.63 -6.83 -0.49
N ILE A 85 -0.89 -5.67 0.13
CA ILE A 85 -0.94 -5.61 1.60
C ILE A 85 -2.17 -6.37 2.14
N ILE A 86 -3.29 -6.35 1.42
CA ILE A 86 -4.48 -7.17 1.74
C ILE A 86 -4.18 -8.65 1.53
N ALA A 87 -3.52 -9.05 0.44
CA ALA A 87 -3.15 -10.44 0.23
C ALA A 87 -2.24 -10.97 1.35
N ARG A 88 -1.36 -10.12 1.89
CA ARG A 88 -0.42 -10.49 2.95
C ARG A 88 -1.03 -10.50 4.35
N TYR A 89 -1.84 -9.49 4.69
CA TYR A 89 -2.30 -9.25 6.06
C TYR A 89 -3.84 -9.27 6.22
N GLY A 90 -4.60 -9.32 5.13
CA GLY A 90 -6.06 -9.24 5.14
C GLY A 90 -6.78 -10.59 5.26
N LEU A 91 -6.07 -11.73 5.22
CA LEU A 91 -6.67 -13.05 5.39
C LEU A 91 -6.64 -13.50 6.87
N PRO A 92 -7.75 -14.02 7.40
CA PRO A 92 -7.76 -14.67 8.72
C PRO A 92 -6.89 -15.94 8.70
N PRO A 93 -6.30 -16.33 9.85
CA PRO A 93 -5.40 -17.47 9.93
C PRO A 93 -6.01 -18.84 9.57
N ASP A 94 -7.33 -18.96 9.41
CA ASP A 94 -8.03 -20.22 9.12
C ASP A 94 -8.41 -20.46 7.65
N GLU A 95 -8.10 -19.55 6.71
CA GLU A 95 -8.21 -19.84 5.27
C GLU A 95 -6.83 -19.97 4.62
N GLY A 96 -6.05 -20.92 5.16
CA GLY A 96 -4.85 -21.42 4.52
C GLY A 96 -5.16 -22.40 3.39
N VAL A 97 -5.80 -21.98 2.30
CA VAL A 97 -5.75 -22.70 1.01
C VAL A 97 -5.88 -21.71 -0.15
N ASN A 98 -4.82 -21.59 -0.96
CA ASN A 98 -4.78 -20.92 -2.26
C ASN A 98 -5.00 -19.38 -2.29
N ALA A 99 -3.95 -18.62 -2.00
CA ALA A 99 -3.68 -17.44 -2.81
C ALA A 99 -2.90 -17.92 -4.04
N PRO A 100 -3.47 -17.99 -5.26
CA PRO A 100 -2.63 -18.18 -6.42
C PRO A 100 -1.74 -16.95 -6.48
N TYR A 101 -0.43 -17.18 -6.46
CA TYR A 101 0.56 -16.23 -6.93
C TYR A 101 0.08 -15.79 -8.32
N ARG A 102 -0.60 -14.64 -8.39
CA ARG A 102 -1.22 -14.17 -9.63
C ARG A 102 -0.13 -13.46 -10.41
N ASP A 103 0.41 -14.24 -11.34
CA ASP A 103 1.40 -13.91 -12.35
C ASP A 103 1.48 -12.39 -12.68
N PRO A 104 2.64 -11.73 -12.56
CA PRO A 104 2.84 -10.32 -12.91
C PRO A 104 2.49 -9.97 -14.38
N ASP A 105 2.33 -10.97 -15.25
CA ASP A 105 2.13 -10.78 -16.69
C ASP A 105 0.72 -10.30 -17.11
N ILE A 106 -0.27 -10.24 -16.20
CA ILE A 106 -1.64 -9.82 -16.57
C ILE A 106 -1.75 -8.30 -16.87
N TYR A 107 -0.83 -7.48 -16.38
CA TYR A 107 -0.82 -6.04 -16.71
C TYR A 107 -0.13 -5.71 -18.06
N GLY A 108 0.55 -6.68 -18.68
CA GLY A 108 1.22 -6.49 -19.97
C GLY A 108 0.29 -6.41 -21.20
N ASP A 109 -0.98 -6.79 -21.05
CA ASP A 109 -1.87 -6.99 -22.21
C ASP A 109 -2.99 -5.93 -22.39
N MET A 110 -3.01 -4.86 -21.58
CA MET A 110 -3.96 -3.75 -21.80
C MET A 110 -3.52 -2.71 -22.84
N HIS A 111 -2.31 -2.83 -23.41
CA HIS A 111 -1.82 -1.93 -24.46
C HIS A 111 -1.70 -2.56 -25.85
N ARG A 112 -2.31 -3.74 -26.08
CA ARG A 112 -2.21 -4.44 -27.38
C ARG A 112 -3.54 -4.80 -28.02
N ARG A 113 -4.50 -3.88 -28.07
CA ARG A 113 -5.55 -3.92 -29.11
C ARG A 113 -5.78 -2.52 -29.68
N ARG A 114 -5.35 -2.39 -30.94
CA ARG A 114 -5.62 -1.31 -31.89
C ARG A 114 -7.11 -1.13 -32.12
#